data_AF-A0A940HN75-F1
#
_entry.id   AF-A0A940HN75-F1
#
_cell.length_a   1.000
_cell.length_b   1.000
_cell.length_c   1.000
_cell.angle_alpha   90.00
_cell.angle_beta   90.00
_cell.angle_gamma   90.00
#
_symmetry.space_group_name_H-M   'P 1'
#
loop_
_entity.id
_entity.type
_entity.pdbx_description
1 polymer ?
#
loop_
_entity_poly.entity_id
_entity_poly.type
_entity_poly.pdbx_seq_one_letter_code
_entity_poly.pdbx_strand_id
1 'polypeptide(L)'
;MKYKLFFLVCINAVALFFPYNIIGCAGGDADPYDYYVSFFDKNNTNVKGYTPFYYTDVQFLYEEQEPVSTSDVTAAEWVGYGNNSFSKKDAIEFVVKYERKHLANLYYFLEKNQPLQIPDSIKNNGMTAYFMKSKDLEALGYLMYAKQVEPNVLGDWSAWEPVQRDKDKMAKLQKNGLQLHNVAKSDFIKLRYGYQVVRLAHYAGRYEEAITNYDQLIKPNPTKSILQDLSLSLKAGALSHTGQKNEAAYIFSQLFSKNEVMRVSNYMSFDWSVKRFDEKNRQQVLSICKNDEERANVLGLFALGSDRNELPTLKLINKLAPSSPILEVLSIRELNKLEQNYFTPDNDAKKKDPLRIRQYYTEGENNKELNSWKVLVPAFAAFAQDISKQKSTPNKGLYAVAAAHALLINKDYAGARKQLDEAKKMNLSSQLQDQWAMTNLLLTINSQPTIDKKFEEQIFPS
;
A
#
# COMPACT_ATOMS: atom_id res chain seq x y z
N MET A 1 59.87 19.20 9.02
CA MET A 1 58.91 18.11 8.75
C MET A 1 57.72 18.65 7.97
N LYS A 2 57.45 18.11 6.77
CA LYS A 2 56.34 18.55 5.91
C LYS A 2 55.03 17.89 6.37
N TYR A 3 54.42 18.41 7.42
CA TYR A 3 53.17 17.88 7.99
C TYR A 3 52.04 17.74 6.96
N LYS A 4 52.00 18.61 5.95
CA LYS A 4 51.04 18.48 4.83
C LYS A 4 51.23 17.20 4.02
N LEU A 5 52.48 16.76 3.80
CA LEU A 5 52.78 15.54 3.07
C LEU A 5 52.43 14.30 3.91
N PHE A 6 52.66 14.38 5.22
CA PHE A 6 52.28 13.33 6.17
C PHE A 6 50.75 13.14 6.21
N PHE A 7 49.98 14.23 6.34
CA PHE A 7 48.52 14.15 6.32
C PHE A 7 47.96 13.64 4.97
N LEU A 8 48.54 14.06 3.85
CA LEU A 8 48.14 13.57 2.54
C LEU A 8 48.36 12.06 2.41
N VAL A 9 49.50 11.54 2.88
CA VAL A 9 49.81 10.10 2.85
C VAL A 9 48.91 9.33 3.82
N CYS A 10 48.65 9.85 5.02
CA CYS A 10 47.75 9.19 5.98
C CYS A 10 46.29 9.15 5.49
N ILE A 11 45.78 10.21 4.85
CA ILE A 11 44.41 10.25 4.31
C ILE A 11 44.26 9.25 3.14
N ASN A 12 45.26 9.17 2.25
CA ASN A 12 45.25 8.19 1.16
C ASN A 12 45.43 6.76 1.68
N ALA A 13 46.23 6.54 2.72
CA ALA A 13 46.37 5.22 3.35
C ALA A 13 45.05 4.77 4.02
N VAL A 14 44.33 5.68 4.68
CA VAL A 14 43.00 5.38 5.26
C VAL A 14 41.97 5.06 4.16
N ALA A 15 42.03 5.71 3.00
CA ALA A 15 41.18 5.39 1.85
C ALA A 15 41.45 3.98 1.28
N LEU A 16 42.68 3.46 1.41
CA LEU A 16 43.05 2.10 1.01
C LEU A 16 42.61 1.01 2.00
N PHE A 17 42.27 1.38 3.24
CA PHE A 17 41.76 0.47 4.27
C PHE A 17 40.23 0.47 4.40
N PHE A 18 39.51 1.25 3.59
CA PHE A 18 38.07 1.01 3.41
C PHE A 18 37.91 -0.28 2.62
N PRO A 19 37.37 -1.36 3.22
CA PRO A 19 37.17 -2.60 2.49
C PRO A 19 36.17 -2.33 1.36
N TYR A 20 36.66 -2.39 0.12
CA TYR A 20 35.83 -2.50 -1.09
C TYR A 20 35.33 -3.95 -1.23
N ASN A 21 34.75 -4.48 -0.15
CA ASN A 21 34.10 -5.78 -0.10
C ASN A 21 32.69 -5.59 0.47
N ILE A 22 31.87 -4.86 -0.28
CA ILE A 22 30.45 -5.19 -0.38
C ILE A 22 30.29 -5.90 -1.72
N ILE A 23 30.91 -7.07 -1.84
CA ILE A 23 30.34 -8.12 -2.68
C ILE A 23 29.33 -8.80 -1.75
N GLY A 24 28.20 -8.14 -1.53
CA GLY A 24 26.98 -8.88 -1.24
C GLY A 24 26.81 -9.87 -2.38
N CYS A 25 26.29 -11.07 -2.10
CA CYS A 25 26.00 -12.07 -3.13
C CYS A 25 25.29 -11.41 -4.31
N ALA A 26 26.03 -11.10 -5.37
CA ALA A 26 25.51 -10.63 -6.64
C ALA A 26 24.98 -11.86 -7.38
N GLY A 27 23.84 -12.38 -6.90
CA GLY A 27 22.85 -12.85 -7.85
C GLY A 27 22.51 -11.66 -8.74
N GLY A 28 22.42 -11.85 -10.06
CA GLY A 28 22.11 -10.79 -11.03
C GLY A 28 20.69 -10.22 -10.91
N ASP A 29 20.18 -10.08 -9.68
CA ASP A 29 18.90 -9.46 -9.38
C ASP A 29 19.08 -7.94 -9.50
N ALA A 30 18.21 -7.30 -10.27
CA ALA A 30 18.22 -5.86 -10.45
C ALA A 30 18.04 -5.15 -9.10
N ASP A 31 18.85 -4.12 -8.85
CA ASP A 31 18.76 -3.32 -7.63
C ASP A 31 17.41 -2.56 -7.63
N PRO A 32 16.53 -2.76 -6.63
CA PRO A 32 15.25 -2.08 -6.54
C PRO A 32 15.35 -0.55 -6.34
N TYR A 33 16.55 0.01 -6.19
CA TYR A 33 16.76 1.46 -6.12
C TYR A 33 17.24 2.10 -7.44
N ASP A 34 17.71 1.32 -8.42
CA ASP A 34 18.32 1.82 -9.68
C ASP A 34 17.72 1.20 -10.95
N TYR A 35 16.53 0.61 -10.86
CA TYR A 35 15.97 -0.17 -11.97
C TYR A 35 15.46 0.67 -13.16
N TYR A 36 15.10 1.96 -12.99
CA TYR A 36 14.77 2.88 -14.10
C TYR A 36 14.98 4.36 -13.76
N VAL A 37 15.11 5.18 -14.81
CA VAL A 37 15.23 6.64 -14.71
C VAL A 37 13.83 7.26 -14.79
N SER A 38 13.51 8.12 -13.81
CA SER A 38 12.25 8.86 -13.75
C SER A 38 12.50 10.28 -13.26
N PHE A 39 11.95 11.27 -13.96
CA PHE A 39 11.93 12.67 -13.53
C PHE A 39 10.55 13.11 -13.05
N PHE A 40 9.51 12.27 -13.21
CA PHE A 40 8.21 12.46 -12.59
C PHE A 40 8.09 11.67 -11.28
N ASP A 41 8.14 12.36 -10.14
CA ASP A 41 8.17 11.71 -8.83
C ASP A 41 6.89 10.91 -8.54
N LYS A 42 7.06 9.70 -8.02
CA LYS A 42 5.97 8.81 -7.57
C LYS A 42 5.15 9.39 -6.41
N ASN A 43 5.72 10.31 -5.64
CA ASN A 43 5.12 10.97 -4.47
C ASN A 43 4.33 12.24 -4.81
N ASN A 44 4.01 12.48 -6.08
CA ASN A 44 3.25 13.65 -6.53
C ASN A 44 1.76 13.64 -6.13
N THR A 45 1.30 12.60 -5.42
CA THR A 45 -0.04 12.51 -4.86
C THR A 45 -0.01 12.47 -3.33
N ASN A 46 -1.02 13.05 -2.69
CA ASN A 46 -1.22 12.97 -1.24
C ASN A 46 -2.11 11.78 -0.83
N VAL A 47 -2.45 10.90 -1.77
CA VAL A 47 -3.28 9.73 -1.48
C VAL A 47 -2.49 8.72 -0.66
N LYS A 48 -2.95 8.48 0.57
CA LYS A 48 -2.26 7.64 1.55
C LYS A 48 -2.44 6.14 1.28
N GLY A 49 -1.47 5.38 1.77
CA GLY A 49 -1.45 3.92 1.73
C GLY A 49 -1.24 3.32 0.35
N TYR A 50 -0.77 4.09 -0.65
CA TYR A 50 -0.49 3.57 -1.99
C TYR A 50 0.99 3.34 -2.30
N THR A 51 1.90 3.67 -1.38
CA THR A 51 3.35 3.44 -1.56
C THR A 51 3.70 2.02 -2.03
N PRO A 52 3.10 0.94 -1.48
CA PRO A 52 3.31 -0.43 -1.97
C PRO A 52 3.03 -0.62 -3.47
N PHE A 53 2.19 0.24 -4.05
CA PHE A 53 1.72 0.16 -5.42
C PHE A 53 2.29 1.28 -6.29
N TYR A 54 3.40 1.92 -5.92
CA TYR A 54 4.13 2.74 -6.86
C TYR A 54 4.74 1.89 -7.97
N TYR A 55 5.02 2.52 -9.12
CA TYR A 55 5.54 1.77 -10.26
C TYR A 55 6.87 1.12 -9.92
N THR A 56 7.02 -0.15 -10.30
CA THR A 56 8.22 -0.97 -10.24
C THR A 56 8.11 -2.02 -11.35
N ASP A 57 9.23 -2.34 -11.99
CA ASP A 57 9.33 -3.35 -13.05
C ASP A 57 10.13 -4.59 -12.60
N VAL A 58 10.79 -4.53 -11.44
CA VAL A 58 11.66 -5.58 -10.88
C VAL A 58 11.01 -6.37 -9.77
N GLN A 59 9.95 -5.85 -9.14
CA GLN A 59 9.27 -6.46 -8.00
C GLN A 59 7.77 -6.57 -8.24
N PHE A 60 7.12 -7.48 -7.51
CA PHE A 60 5.67 -7.64 -7.55
C PHE A 60 4.93 -6.41 -7.00
N LEU A 61 5.47 -5.81 -5.93
CA LEU A 61 5.05 -4.56 -5.32
C LEU A 61 6.28 -3.69 -5.08
N TYR A 62 6.10 -2.37 -5.06
CA TYR A 62 7.17 -1.43 -4.74
C TYR A 62 7.64 -1.57 -3.28
N GLU A 63 6.70 -1.86 -2.38
CA GLU A 63 6.95 -2.24 -0.99
C GLU A 63 5.96 -3.36 -0.63
N GLU A 64 6.38 -4.31 0.21
CA GLU A 64 5.54 -5.45 0.61
C GLU A 64 4.85 -5.22 1.96
N GLN A 65 5.21 -4.17 2.67
CA GLN A 65 4.69 -3.87 4.00
C GLN A 65 3.30 -3.24 3.92
N GLU A 66 2.43 -3.63 4.86
CA GLU A 66 1.15 -2.96 5.04
C GLU A 66 1.36 -1.49 5.44
N PRO A 67 0.64 -0.52 4.85
CA PRO A 67 0.82 0.89 5.17
C PRO A 67 0.31 1.24 6.57
N VAL A 68 -0.54 0.39 7.16
CA VAL A 68 -1.11 0.58 8.49
C VAL A 68 -1.02 -0.71 9.30
N SER A 69 -0.58 -0.58 10.55
CA SER A 69 -0.55 -1.67 11.51
C SER A 69 -1.96 -2.08 11.96
N THR A 70 -2.40 -3.28 11.59
CA THR A 70 -3.69 -3.84 12.00
C THR A 70 -3.81 -3.97 13.52
N SER A 71 -2.71 -4.31 14.21
CA SER A 71 -2.70 -4.40 15.68
C SER A 71 -2.89 -3.02 16.33
N ASP A 72 -2.28 -1.97 15.79
CA ASP A 72 -2.46 -0.61 16.31
C ASP A 72 -3.88 -0.09 16.09
N VAL A 73 -4.48 -0.34 14.92
CA VAL A 73 -5.86 0.10 14.63
C VAL A 73 -6.85 -0.62 15.54
N THR A 74 -6.75 -1.95 15.66
CA THR A 74 -7.65 -2.74 16.50
C THR A 74 -7.48 -2.46 18.00
N ALA A 75 -6.25 -2.17 18.44
CA ALA A 75 -5.98 -1.72 19.81
C ALA A 75 -6.53 -0.31 20.08
N ALA A 76 -6.41 0.61 19.12
CA ALA A 76 -6.86 1.99 19.29
C ALA A 76 -8.38 2.12 19.50
N GLU A 77 -9.19 1.19 18.97
CA GLU A 77 -10.65 1.17 19.22
C GLU A 77 -11.01 1.06 20.71
N TRP A 78 -10.12 0.48 21.53
CA TRP A 78 -10.34 0.38 22.97
C TRP A 78 -10.36 1.72 23.68
N VAL A 79 -9.71 2.75 23.13
CA VAL A 79 -9.78 4.12 23.68
C VAL A 79 -11.23 4.61 23.69
N GLY A 80 -11.97 4.38 22.61
CA GLY A 80 -13.39 4.69 22.51
C GLY A 80 -14.23 3.85 23.49
N TYR A 81 -13.95 2.55 23.60
CA TYR A 81 -14.60 1.66 24.56
C TYR A 81 -14.43 2.14 26.02
N GLY A 82 -13.23 2.60 26.37
CA GLY A 82 -12.90 3.17 27.67
C GLY A 82 -13.37 4.60 27.89
N ASN A 83 -14.22 5.16 27.02
CA ASN A 83 -14.67 6.55 27.05
C ASN A 83 -13.52 7.57 27.14
N ASN A 84 -12.42 7.32 26.41
CA ASN A 84 -11.20 8.15 26.40
C ASN A 84 -10.52 8.31 27.77
N SER A 85 -10.71 7.36 28.70
CA SER A 85 -10.08 7.40 30.02
C SER A 85 -8.60 7.02 30.04
N PHE A 86 -8.04 6.57 28.91
CA PHE A 86 -6.64 6.23 28.73
C PHE A 86 -6.16 6.58 27.31
N SER A 87 -4.84 6.66 27.12
CA SER A 87 -4.27 7.07 25.84
C SER A 87 -4.25 5.94 24.81
N LYS A 88 -4.09 6.30 23.52
CA LYS A 88 -3.83 5.33 22.44
C LYS A 88 -2.59 4.47 22.73
N LYS A 89 -1.54 5.08 23.30
CA LYS A 89 -0.32 4.37 23.70
C LYS A 89 -0.62 3.31 24.75
N ASP A 90 -1.39 3.66 25.79
CA ASP A 90 -1.78 2.72 26.85
C ASP A 90 -2.56 1.54 26.30
N ALA A 91 -3.52 1.79 25.40
CA ALA A 91 -4.29 0.76 24.71
C ALA A 91 -3.40 -0.20 23.89
N ILE A 92 -2.46 0.33 23.10
CA ILE A 92 -1.54 -0.48 22.30
C ILE A 92 -0.65 -1.33 23.20
N GLU A 93 -0.08 -0.76 24.26
CA GLU A 93 0.74 -1.51 25.21
C GLU A 93 -0.06 -2.64 25.87
N PHE A 94 -1.26 -2.34 26.34
CA PHE A 94 -2.11 -3.31 27.03
C PHE A 94 -2.59 -4.44 26.12
N VAL A 95 -3.10 -4.10 24.93
CA VAL A 95 -3.72 -5.07 24.02
C VAL A 95 -2.68 -5.85 23.21
N VAL A 96 -1.61 -5.19 22.76
CA VAL A 96 -0.63 -5.79 21.84
C VAL A 96 0.56 -6.36 22.61
N LYS A 97 1.14 -5.61 23.55
CA LYS A 97 2.45 -5.94 24.13
C LYS A 97 2.37 -6.80 25.39
N TYR A 98 1.37 -6.59 26.25
CA TYR A 98 1.31 -7.31 27.52
C TYR A 98 0.95 -8.79 27.33
N GLU A 99 1.63 -9.64 28.08
CA GLU A 99 1.41 -11.08 28.05
C GLU A 99 0.12 -11.48 28.76
N ARG A 100 -0.49 -12.58 28.30
CA ARG A 100 -1.70 -13.16 28.89
C ARG A 100 -1.59 -13.38 30.40
N LYS A 101 -0.43 -13.76 30.92
CA LYS A 101 -0.22 -14.04 32.36
C LYS A 101 -0.50 -12.80 33.22
N HIS A 102 -0.17 -11.61 32.73
CA HIS A 102 -0.41 -10.35 33.45
C HIS A 102 -1.89 -9.97 33.43
N LEU A 103 -2.55 -10.12 32.28
CA LEU A 103 -4.00 -9.92 32.17
C LEU A 103 -4.76 -10.92 33.06
N ALA A 104 -4.30 -12.18 33.13
CA ALA A 104 -4.89 -13.19 33.99
C ALA A 104 -4.74 -12.87 35.48
N ASN A 105 -3.56 -12.40 35.93
CA ASN A 105 -3.38 -11.98 37.31
C ASN A 105 -4.27 -10.77 37.66
N LEU A 106 -4.38 -9.78 36.76
CA LEU A 106 -5.31 -8.66 36.93
C LEU A 106 -6.77 -9.14 37.02
N TYR A 107 -7.19 -10.06 36.16
CA TYR A 107 -8.53 -10.62 36.18
C TYR A 107 -8.83 -11.33 37.50
N TYR A 108 -7.94 -12.21 37.97
CA TYR A 108 -8.15 -12.93 39.24
C TYR A 108 -8.01 -12.06 40.48
N PHE A 109 -7.22 -10.98 40.42
CA PHE A 109 -7.24 -9.94 41.45
C PHE A 109 -8.64 -9.31 41.54
N LEU A 110 -9.24 -8.94 40.41
CA LEU A 110 -10.55 -8.27 40.38
C LEU A 110 -11.73 -9.21 40.70
N GLU A 111 -11.70 -10.45 40.20
CA GLU A 111 -12.79 -11.42 40.38
C GLU A 111 -12.70 -12.17 41.71
N LYS A 112 -11.50 -12.53 42.15
CA LYS A 112 -11.27 -13.48 43.26
C LYS A 112 -10.46 -12.89 44.42
N ASN A 113 -10.12 -11.60 44.39
CA ASN A 113 -9.26 -10.94 45.39
C ASN A 113 -7.90 -11.64 45.62
N GLN A 114 -7.34 -12.28 44.58
CA GLN A 114 -5.98 -12.82 44.64
C GLN A 114 -4.94 -11.71 44.70
N PRO A 115 -3.71 -11.93 45.20
CA PRO A 115 -2.67 -10.90 45.22
C PRO A 115 -2.32 -10.37 43.83
N LEU A 116 -2.25 -9.03 43.69
CA LEU A 116 -1.84 -8.38 42.46
C LEU A 116 -0.32 -8.52 42.27
N GLN A 117 0.08 -9.29 41.28
CA GLN A 117 1.46 -9.61 40.92
C GLN A 117 1.72 -9.26 39.46
N ILE A 118 1.79 -7.96 39.18
CA ILE A 118 2.12 -7.41 37.85
C ILE A 118 3.28 -6.39 37.98
N PRO A 119 4.15 -6.27 36.96
CA PRO A 119 5.18 -5.24 36.93
C PRO A 119 4.63 -3.81 37.02
N ASP A 120 5.42 -2.88 37.56
CA ASP A 120 5.03 -1.47 37.71
C ASP A 120 4.64 -0.81 36.39
N SER A 121 5.30 -1.18 35.28
CA SER A 121 4.95 -0.68 33.94
C SER A 121 3.51 -1.02 33.56
N ILE A 122 3.04 -2.21 33.92
CA ILE A 122 1.65 -2.65 33.67
C ILE A 122 0.71 -2.00 34.68
N LYS A 123 1.11 -1.93 35.95
CA LYS A 123 0.31 -1.32 37.03
C LYS A 123 -0.01 0.15 36.75
N ASN A 124 0.95 0.89 36.19
CA ASN A 124 0.86 2.33 35.91
C ASN A 124 0.21 2.65 34.54
N ASN A 125 -0.14 1.65 33.73
CA ASN A 125 -0.79 1.83 32.44
C ASN A 125 -2.25 2.32 32.61
N GLY A 126 -2.67 3.28 31.78
CA GLY A 126 -4.00 3.88 31.88
C GLY A 126 -5.15 2.89 31.69
N MET A 127 -4.99 1.89 30.80
CA MET A 127 -6.01 0.85 30.57
C MET A 127 -6.08 -0.14 31.74
N THR A 128 -4.96 -0.43 32.41
CA THR A 128 -4.96 -1.17 33.68
C THR A 128 -5.77 -0.43 34.75
N ALA A 129 -5.54 0.88 34.91
CA ALA A 129 -6.28 1.71 35.87
C ALA A 129 -7.79 1.74 35.55
N TYR A 130 -8.15 1.79 34.27
CA TYR A 130 -9.54 1.66 33.83
C TYR A 130 -10.18 0.35 34.28
N PHE A 131 -9.52 -0.81 34.10
CA PHE A 131 -10.06 -2.10 34.55
C PHE A 131 -10.16 -2.20 36.08
N MET A 132 -9.17 -1.66 36.80
CA MET A 132 -9.19 -1.60 38.26
C MET A 132 -10.41 -0.83 38.79
N LYS A 133 -10.79 0.26 38.11
CA LYS A 133 -11.92 1.11 38.49
C LYS A 133 -13.27 0.52 38.04
N SER A 134 -13.36 0.10 36.78
CA SER A 134 -14.62 -0.36 36.16
C SER A 134 -15.02 -1.77 36.60
N LYS A 135 -14.04 -2.61 36.95
CA LYS A 135 -14.22 -4.06 37.17
C LYS A 135 -14.89 -4.75 35.98
N ASP A 136 -14.61 -4.28 34.75
CA ASP A 136 -15.12 -4.88 33.53
C ASP A 136 -14.42 -6.21 33.21
N LEU A 137 -14.93 -7.28 33.83
CA LEU A 137 -14.45 -8.64 33.64
C LEU A 137 -14.78 -9.19 32.25
N GLU A 138 -15.82 -8.68 31.58
CA GLU A 138 -16.19 -9.15 30.24
C GLU A 138 -15.11 -8.77 29.22
N ALA A 139 -14.74 -7.49 29.18
CA ALA A 139 -13.70 -7.00 28.27
C ALA A 139 -12.31 -7.59 28.59
N LEU A 140 -11.95 -7.68 29.88
CA LEU A 140 -10.67 -8.26 30.28
C LEU A 140 -10.61 -9.77 29.94
N GLY A 141 -11.73 -10.48 30.13
CA GLY A 141 -11.88 -11.88 29.73
C GLY A 141 -11.72 -12.08 28.21
N TYR A 142 -12.29 -11.19 27.40
CA TYR A 142 -12.06 -11.21 25.95
C TYR A 142 -10.57 -11.00 25.61
N LEU A 143 -9.89 -10.03 26.21
CA LEU A 143 -8.48 -9.77 25.93
C LEU A 143 -7.60 -10.98 26.29
N MET A 144 -7.89 -11.66 27.41
CA MET A 144 -7.23 -12.91 27.78
C MET A 144 -7.48 -14.05 26.77
N TYR A 145 -8.70 -14.15 26.26
CA TYR A 145 -9.06 -15.12 25.22
C TYR A 145 -8.34 -14.80 23.91
N ALA A 146 -8.33 -13.54 23.47
CA ALA A 146 -7.63 -13.11 22.26
C ALA A 146 -6.13 -13.45 22.32
N LYS A 147 -5.48 -13.25 23.47
CA LYS A 147 -4.07 -13.66 23.70
C LYS A 147 -3.85 -15.17 23.63
N GLN A 148 -4.88 -15.97 23.92
CA GLN A 148 -4.80 -17.43 23.77
C GLN A 148 -4.98 -17.87 22.30
N VAL A 149 -5.77 -17.13 21.53
CA VAL A 149 -6.00 -17.38 20.10
C VAL A 149 -4.79 -16.99 19.25
N GLU A 150 -4.19 -15.83 19.53
CA GLU A 150 -3.15 -15.18 18.74
C GLU A 150 -2.06 -16.13 18.20
N PRO A 151 -1.38 -16.98 19.00
CA PRO A 151 -0.31 -17.84 18.49
C PRO A 151 -0.73 -18.88 17.44
N ASN A 152 -2.02 -19.14 17.29
CA ASN A 152 -2.54 -20.17 16.37
C ASN A 152 -2.99 -19.60 15.02
N VAL A 153 -2.98 -18.27 14.88
CA VAL A 153 -3.50 -17.54 13.70
C VAL A 153 -2.50 -16.52 13.16
N LEU A 154 -1.27 -16.54 13.66
CA LEU A 154 -0.14 -15.82 13.12
C LEU A 154 0.63 -16.70 12.15
N GLY A 155 1.36 -16.07 11.24
CA GLY A 155 2.38 -16.69 10.41
C GLY A 155 3.62 -15.81 10.43
N ASP A 156 4.75 -16.37 10.00
CA ASP A 156 6.01 -15.65 9.85
C ASP A 156 6.27 -15.46 8.35
N TRP A 157 6.40 -14.22 7.91
CA TRP A 157 6.71 -13.86 6.52
C TRP A 157 8.07 -14.39 6.07
N SER A 158 8.99 -14.58 7.01
CA SER A 158 10.33 -15.13 6.76
C SER A 158 10.40 -16.65 6.83
N ALA A 159 9.29 -17.33 7.14
CA ALA A 159 9.26 -18.78 7.17
C ALA A 159 9.30 -19.36 5.75
N TRP A 160 10.40 -20.01 5.43
CA TRP A 160 10.56 -20.80 4.21
C TRP A 160 9.61 -22.00 4.15
N GLU A 161 9.21 -22.52 5.31
CA GLU A 161 8.30 -23.65 5.44
C GLU A 161 6.85 -23.19 5.69
N PRO A 162 5.84 -23.89 5.14
CA PRO A 162 4.45 -23.62 5.44
C PRO A 162 4.18 -23.71 6.95
N VAL A 163 3.46 -22.72 7.48
CA VAL A 163 3.05 -22.71 8.90
C VAL A 163 2.19 -23.93 9.21
N GLN A 164 2.72 -24.85 10.01
CA GLN A 164 1.98 -26.01 10.52
C GLN A 164 1.01 -25.57 11.61
N ARG A 165 -0.29 -25.82 11.41
CA ARG A 165 -1.37 -25.39 12.32
C ARG A 165 -2.01 -26.58 13.02
N ASP A 166 -2.11 -26.50 14.35
CA ASP A 166 -2.85 -27.46 15.18
C ASP A 166 -4.37 -27.21 15.03
N LYS A 167 -4.97 -27.91 14.05
CA LYS A 167 -6.39 -27.75 13.70
C LYS A 167 -7.32 -28.14 14.84
N ASP A 168 -6.94 -29.10 15.68
CA ASP A 168 -7.76 -29.58 16.79
C ASP A 168 -7.79 -28.55 17.93
N LYS A 169 -6.62 -27.98 18.27
CA LYS A 169 -6.54 -26.87 19.22
C LYS A 169 -7.32 -25.66 18.72
N MET A 170 -7.22 -25.32 17.44
CA MET A 170 -8.00 -24.24 16.85
C MET A 170 -9.51 -24.50 16.90
N ALA A 171 -9.96 -25.74 16.64
CA ALA A 171 -11.37 -26.11 16.77
C ALA A 171 -11.88 -25.97 18.21
N LYS A 172 -11.08 -26.38 19.20
CA LYS A 172 -11.40 -26.18 20.63
C LYS A 172 -11.50 -24.70 21.00
N LEU A 173 -10.55 -23.87 20.54
CA LEU A 173 -10.56 -22.43 20.76
C LEU A 173 -11.76 -21.76 20.09
N GLN A 174 -12.14 -22.21 18.91
CA GLN A 174 -13.29 -21.70 18.17
C GLN A 174 -14.60 -22.03 18.89
N LYS A 175 -14.76 -23.29 19.34
CA LYS A 175 -15.92 -23.69 20.15
C LYS A 175 -16.05 -22.86 21.42
N ASN A 176 -14.94 -22.63 22.12
CA ASN A 176 -14.92 -21.74 23.29
C ASN A 176 -15.30 -20.29 22.92
N GLY A 177 -14.74 -19.77 21.83
CA GLY A 177 -15.08 -18.43 21.32
C GLY A 177 -16.57 -18.27 21.01
N LEU A 178 -17.21 -19.30 20.44
CA LEU A 178 -18.65 -19.30 20.17
C LEU A 178 -19.47 -19.32 21.47
N GLN A 179 -19.05 -20.09 22.47
CA GLN A 179 -19.70 -20.08 23.79
C GLN A 179 -19.60 -18.70 24.44
N LEU A 180 -18.42 -18.08 24.41
CA LEU A 180 -18.19 -16.74 24.94
C LEU A 180 -18.96 -15.66 24.17
N HIS A 181 -19.03 -15.76 22.85
CA HIS A 181 -19.86 -14.88 22.00
C HIS A 181 -21.33 -14.90 22.44
N ASN A 182 -21.89 -16.08 22.69
CA ASN A 182 -23.31 -16.24 23.00
C ASN A 182 -23.71 -15.68 24.38
N VAL A 183 -22.76 -15.60 25.31
CA VAL A 183 -22.99 -15.04 26.65
C VAL A 183 -22.50 -13.60 26.80
N ALA A 184 -21.75 -13.08 25.83
CA ALA A 184 -21.33 -11.69 25.79
C ALA A 184 -22.55 -10.77 25.72
N LYS A 185 -22.48 -9.65 26.44
CA LYS A 185 -23.58 -8.70 26.61
C LYS A 185 -23.46 -7.55 25.62
N SER A 186 -22.26 -6.96 25.50
CA SER A 186 -22.06 -5.81 24.61
C SER A 186 -21.81 -6.24 23.17
N ASP A 187 -22.34 -5.48 22.21
CA ASP A 187 -22.11 -5.76 20.79
C ASP A 187 -20.64 -5.60 20.40
N PHE A 188 -19.91 -4.71 21.09
CA PHE A 188 -18.47 -4.52 20.89
C PHE A 188 -17.67 -5.79 21.22
N ILE A 189 -18.00 -6.46 22.33
CA ILE A 189 -17.34 -7.71 22.74
C ILE A 189 -17.85 -8.90 21.92
N LYS A 190 -19.14 -8.95 21.57
CA LYS A 190 -19.67 -9.96 20.63
C LYS A 190 -18.94 -9.92 19.30
N LEU A 191 -18.80 -8.76 18.67
CA LEU A 191 -18.09 -8.61 17.39
C LEU A 191 -16.65 -9.16 17.48
N ARG A 192 -16.00 -8.88 18.60
CA ARG A 192 -14.64 -9.30 18.91
C ARG A 192 -14.50 -10.82 19.05
N TYR A 193 -15.40 -11.49 19.78
CA TYR A 193 -15.44 -12.95 19.80
C TYR A 193 -15.78 -13.53 18.43
N GLY A 194 -16.78 -12.97 17.73
CA GLY A 194 -17.15 -13.38 16.38
C GLY A 194 -15.96 -13.33 15.42
N TYR A 195 -15.16 -12.27 15.48
CA TYR A 195 -13.97 -12.12 14.64
C TYR A 195 -12.97 -13.24 14.90
N GLN A 196 -12.69 -13.57 16.16
CA GLN A 196 -11.79 -14.68 16.49
C GLN A 196 -12.34 -16.03 16.02
N VAL A 197 -13.66 -16.25 16.12
CA VAL A 197 -14.33 -17.48 15.64
C VAL A 197 -14.16 -17.63 14.12
N VAL A 198 -14.43 -16.57 13.35
CA VAL A 198 -14.24 -16.56 11.89
C VAL A 198 -12.77 -16.77 11.52
N ARG A 199 -11.87 -16.06 12.21
CA ARG A 199 -10.42 -16.15 11.98
C ARG A 199 -9.87 -17.55 12.24
N LEU A 200 -10.29 -18.20 13.33
CA LEU A 200 -9.90 -19.57 13.65
C LEU A 200 -10.42 -20.57 12.61
N ALA A 201 -11.67 -20.44 12.16
CA ALA A 201 -12.22 -21.29 11.11
C ALA A 201 -11.44 -21.16 9.79
N HIS A 202 -11.17 -19.92 9.38
CA HIS A 202 -10.41 -19.62 8.16
C HIS A 202 -9.01 -20.24 8.19
N TYR A 203 -8.21 -19.93 9.22
CA TYR A 203 -6.83 -20.42 9.29
C TYR A 203 -6.74 -21.93 9.57
N ALA A 204 -7.79 -22.57 10.09
CA ALA A 204 -7.85 -24.02 10.20
C ALA A 204 -8.26 -24.73 8.89
N GLY A 205 -8.58 -23.97 7.84
CA GLY A 205 -9.03 -24.47 6.53
C GLY A 205 -10.49 -24.89 6.50
N ARG A 206 -11.30 -24.49 7.48
CA ARG A 206 -12.75 -24.76 7.53
C ARG A 206 -13.51 -23.61 6.87
N TYR A 207 -13.32 -23.47 5.55
CA TYR A 207 -13.77 -22.29 4.81
C TYR A 207 -15.29 -22.10 4.79
N GLU A 208 -16.07 -23.16 4.59
CA GLU A 208 -17.55 -23.09 4.65
C GLU A 208 -18.04 -22.64 6.04
N GLU A 209 -17.35 -23.10 7.08
CA GLU A 209 -17.66 -22.70 8.46
C GLU A 209 -17.28 -21.23 8.71
N ALA A 210 -16.18 -20.75 8.14
CA ALA A 210 -15.79 -19.34 8.23
C ALA A 210 -16.82 -18.42 7.56
N ILE A 211 -17.34 -18.81 6.39
CA ILE A 211 -18.40 -18.09 5.67
C ILE A 211 -19.68 -18.06 6.52
N THR A 212 -20.10 -19.22 7.02
CA THR A 212 -21.30 -19.35 7.87
C THR A 212 -21.18 -18.51 9.14
N ASN A 213 -20.03 -18.59 9.84
CA ASN A 213 -19.78 -17.83 11.06
C ASN A 213 -19.76 -16.33 10.81
N TYR A 214 -19.24 -15.87 9.67
CA TYR A 214 -19.32 -14.46 9.30
C TYR A 214 -20.78 -14.00 9.18
N ASP A 215 -21.58 -14.74 8.42
CA ASP A 215 -22.97 -14.35 8.14
C ASP A 215 -23.85 -14.39 9.41
N GLN A 216 -23.53 -15.25 10.38
CA GLN A 216 -24.28 -15.39 11.63
C GLN A 216 -23.79 -14.48 12.76
N LEU A 217 -22.48 -14.24 12.88
CA LEU A 217 -21.90 -13.58 14.06
C LEU A 217 -21.45 -12.14 13.78
N ILE A 218 -20.99 -11.87 12.56
CA ILE A 218 -20.39 -10.58 12.20
C ILE A 218 -21.41 -9.68 11.52
N LYS A 219 -21.98 -10.16 10.42
CA LYS A 219 -22.93 -9.40 9.58
C LYS A 219 -24.10 -8.77 10.35
N PRO A 220 -24.74 -9.44 11.34
CA PRO A 220 -25.83 -8.82 12.09
C PRO A 220 -25.37 -7.88 13.22
N ASN A 221 -24.07 -7.84 13.54
CA ASN A 221 -23.56 -6.99 14.62
C ASN A 221 -23.50 -5.51 14.15
N PRO A 222 -24.12 -4.55 14.87
CA PRO A 222 -24.19 -3.16 14.45
C PRO A 222 -22.93 -2.34 14.76
N THR A 223 -21.96 -2.91 15.49
CA THR A 223 -20.77 -2.19 15.93
C THR A 223 -19.94 -1.73 14.74
N LYS A 224 -19.70 -0.41 14.67
CA LYS A 224 -18.76 0.18 13.72
C LYS A 224 -17.33 -0.08 14.21
N SER A 225 -16.60 -0.93 13.51
CA SER A 225 -15.24 -1.33 13.86
C SER A 225 -14.52 -1.87 12.63
N ILE A 226 -13.19 -1.74 12.58
CA ILE A 226 -12.35 -2.35 11.55
C ILE A 226 -12.49 -3.87 11.52
N LEU A 227 -12.92 -4.50 12.63
CA LEU A 227 -13.15 -5.95 12.68
C LEU A 227 -14.24 -6.40 11.71
N GLN A 228 -15.17 -5.52 11.32
CA GLN A 228 -16.13 -5.81 10.25
C GLN A 228 -15.41 -6.08 8.91
N ASP A 229 -14.44 -5.23 8.59
CA ASP A 229 -13.68 -5.28 7.34
C ASP A 229 -12.68 -6.44 7.36
N LEU A 230 -11.99 -6.66 8.48
CA LEU A 230 -11.09 -7.82 8.65
C LEU A 230 -11.85 -9.15 8.56
N SER A 231 -13.03 -9.24 9.16
CA SER A 231 -13.88 -10.43 9.06
C SER A 231 -14.40 -10.65 7.65
N LEU A 232 -14.74 -9.57 6.93
CA LEU A 232 -15.17 -9.66 5.54
C LEU A 232 -14.03 -10.11 4.62
N SER A 233 -12.80 -9.66 4.88
CA SER A 233 -11.59 -10.14 4.19
C SER A 233 -11.38 -11.66 4.40
N LEU A 234 -11.56 -12.14 5.64
CA LEU A 234 -11.49 -13.58 5.95
C LEU A 234 -12.59 -14.39 5.26
N LYS A 235 -13.82 -13.85 5.16
CA LYS A 235 -14.90 -14.44 4.38
C LYS A 235 -14.54 -14.48 2.88
N ALA A 236 -14.01 -13.39 2.32
CA ALA A 236 -13.59 -13.35 0.91
C ALA A 236 -12.50 -14.39 0.61
N GLY A 237 -11.52 -14.55 1.50
CA GLY A 237 -10.52 -15.61 1.36
C GLY A 237 -11.14 -17.01 1.40
N ALA A 238 -12.11 -17.25 2.29
CA ALA A 238 -12.85 -18.51 2.34
C ALA A 238 -13.72 -18.75 1.09
N LEU A 239 -14.35 -17.71 0.53
CA LEU A 239 -15.06 -17.77 -0.76
C LEU A 239 -14.11 -18.16 -1.89
N SER A 240 -12.90 -17.59 -1.93
CA SER A 240 -11.88 -17.93 -2.94
C SER A 240 -11.49 -19.42 -2.89
N HIS A 241 -11.26 -19.95 -1.68
CA HIS A 241 -10.93 -21.37 -1.48
C HIS A 241 -12.07 -22.34 -1.77
N THR A 242 -13.33 -21.88 -1.69
CA THR A 242 -14.53 -22.68 -2.02
C THR A 242 -14.97 -22.51 -3.48
N GLY A 243 -14.17 -21.82 -4.31
CA GLY A 243 -14.41 -21.67 -5.74
C GLY A 243 -15.20 -20.41 -6.15
N GLN A 244 -15.69 -19.62 -5.19
CA GLN A 244 -16.41 -18.36 -5.40
C GLN A 244 -15.45 -17.18 -5.64
N LYS A 245 -14.49 -17.39 -6.54
CA LYS A 245 -13.35 -16.50 -6.78
C LYS A 245 -13.74 -15.10 -7.25
N ASN A 246 -14.75 -14.99 -8.13
CA ASN A 246 -15.19 -13.69 -8.63
C ASN A 246 -15.82 -12.83 -7.53
N GLU A 247 -16.59 -13.44 -6.62
CA GLU A 247 -17.14 -12.74 -5.46
C GLU A 247 -16.04 -12.34 -4.47
N ALA A 248 -15.06 -13.23 -4.23
CA ALA A 248 -13.89 -12.92 -3.42
C ALA A 248 -13.11 -11.72 -3.97
N ALA A 249 -12.79 -11.73 -5.27
CA ALA A 249 -12.11 -10.63 -5.95
C ALA A 249 -12.91 -9.32 -5.84
N TYR A 250 -14.22 -9.37 -6.07
CA TYR A 250 -15.07 -8.20 -5.86
C TYR A 250 -14.94 -7.67 -4.42
N ILE A 251 -15.07 -8.51 -3.39
CA ILE A 251 -14.96 -8.07 -1.99
C ILE A 251 -13.58 -7.46 -1.70
N PHE A 252 -12.49 -8.11 -2.11
CA PHE A 252 -11.14 -7.61 -1.89
C PHE A 252 -10.91 -6.24 -2.55
N SER A 253 -11.44 -6.02 -3.75
CA SER A 253 -11.35 -4.72 -4.42
C SER A 253 -12.06 -3.61 -3.66
N GLN A 254 -13.20 -3.90 -3.04
CA GLN A 254 -13.92 -2.91 -2.24
C GLN A 254 -13.20 -2.62 -0.92
N LEU A 255 -12.68 -3.67 -0.26
CA LEU A 255 -11.91 -3.51 0.98
C LEU A 255 -10.61 -2.72 0.77
N PHE A 256 -9.91 -2.98 -0.33
CA PHE A 256 -8.72 -2.22 -0.74
C PHE A 256 -8.99 -0.72 -0.85
N SER A 257 -10.08 -0.35 -1.52
CA SER A 257 -10.42 1.06 -1.76
C SER A 257 -11.01 1.75 -0.53
N LYS A 258 -11.64 1.00 0.38
CA LYS A 258 -12.34 1.55 1.54
C LYS A 258 -11.41 2.19 2.57
N ASN A 259 -10.26 1.57 2.85
CA ASN A 259 -9.27 2.09 3.80
C ASN A 259 -7.87 1.50 3.57
N GLU A 260 -6.90 1.90 4.38
CA GLU A 260 -5.49 1.52 4.25
C GLU A 260 -5.15 0.21 4.99
N VAL A 261 -6.04 -0.31 5.83
CA VAL A 261 -5.78 -1.52 6.63
C VAL A 261 -5.83 -2.75 5.72
N MET A 262 -4.84 -3.63 5.85
CA MET A 262 -4.71 -4.85 5.04
C MET A 262 -4.71 -4.57 3.53
N ARG A 263 -4.26 -3.39 3.09
CA ARG A 263 -4.34 -3.01 1.69
C ARG A 263 -3.46 -3.88 0.81
N VAL A 264 -2.24 -4.18 1.23
CA VAL A 264 -1.35 -5.11 0.51
C VAL A 264 -1.96 -6.49 0.46
N SER A 265 -2.42 -7.01 1.60
CA SER A 265 -3.04 -8.32 1.72
C SER A 265 -4.31 -8.45 0.88
N ASN A 266 -5.16 -7.42 0.85
CA ASN A 266 -6.38 -7.40 0.04
C ASN A 266 -6.04 -7.39 -1.46
N TYR A 267 -5.03 -6.63 -1.88
CA TYR A 267 -4.57 -6.66 -3.27
C TYR A 267 -3.98 -8.02 -3.66
N MET A 268 -3.10 -8.61 -2.85
CA MET A 268 -2.56 -9.95 -3.10
C MET A 268 -3.66 -11.01 -3.19
N SER A 269 -4.65 -10.93 -2.29
CA SER A 269 -5.77 -11.86 -2.28
C SER A 269 -6.72 -11.67 -3.46
N PHE A 270 -6.92 -10.41 -3.90
CA PHE A 270 -7.58 -10.10 -5.17
C PHE A 270 -6.84 -10.77 -6.32
N ASP A 271 -5.53 -10.60 -6.38
CA ASP A 271 -4.69 -11.10 -7.46
C ASP A 271 -4.75 -12.64 -7.59
N TRP A 272 -4.69 -13.35 -6.47
CA TRP A 272 -4.85 -14.81 -6.43
C TRP A 272 -6.28 -15.30 -6.76
N SER A 273 -7.25 -14.41 -6.69
CA SER A 273 -8.66 -14.70 -6.99
C SER A 273 -9.03 -14.41 -8.44
N VAL A 274 -8.20 -13.72 -9.21
CA VAL A 274 -8.46 -13.39 -10.61
C VAL A 274 -7.48 -14.09 -11.56
N LYS A 275 -7.80 -14.07 -12.85
CA LYS A 275 -6.86 -14.39 -13.91
C LYS A 275 -6.39 -13.08 -14.51
N ARG A 276 -5.14 -12.69 -14.21
CA ARG A 276 -4.55 -11.46 -14.78
C ARG A 276 -4.69 -11.47 -16.30
N PHE A 277 -5.02 -10.30 -16.85
CA PHE A 277 -5.14 -10.05 -18.29
C PHE A 277 -6.20 -10.89 -19.04
N ASP A 278 -7.06 -11.62 -18.33
CA ASP A 278 -8.21 -12.33 -18.91
C ASP A 278 -9.43 -11.40 -18.89
N GLU A 279 -9.79 -10.87 -20.07
CA GLU A 279 -10.92 -9.93 -20.20
C GLU A 279 -12.25 -10.56 -19.79
N LYS A 280 -12.45 -11.86 -20.03
CA LYS A 280 -13.68 -12.55 -19.63
C LYS A 280 -13.79 -12.59 -18.11
N ASN A 281 -12.70 -12.90 -17.41
CA ASN A 281 -12.67 -12.88 -15.95
C ASN A 281 -12.88 -11.46 -15.41
N ARG A 282 -12.22 -10.45 -16.00
CA ARG A 282 -12.44 -9.04 -15.64
C ARG A 282 -13.92 -8.66 -15.74
N GLN A 283 -14.58 -8.99 -16.86
CA GLN A 283 -16.00 -8.71 -17.05
C GLN A 283 -16.91 -9.47 -16.07
N GLN A 284 -16.56 -10.71 -15.70
CA GLN A 284 -17.30 -11.45 -14.69
C GLN A 284 -17.25 -10.76 -13.32
N VAL A 285 -16.10 -10.28 -12.87
CA VAL A 285 -15.99 -9.53 -11.61
C VAL A 285 -16.75 -8.20 -11.70
N LEU A 286 -16.61 -7.47 -12.82
CA LEU A 286 -17.33 -6.21 -13.04
C LEU A 286 -18.85 -6.36 -13.05
N SER A 287 -19.38 -7.51 -13.50
CA SER A 287 -20.82 -7.77 -13.54
C SER A 287 -21.48 -7.84 -12.15
N ILE A 288 -20.69 -8.06 -11.10
CA ILE A 288 -21.17 -8.13 -9.70
C ILE A 288 -21.23 -6.73 -9.07
N CYS A 289 -20.53 -5.75 -9.65
CA CYS A 289 -20.47 -4.37 -9.14
C CYS A 289 -21.82 -3.66 -9.32
N LYS A 290 -22.26 -2.98 -8.27
CA LYS A 290 -23.58 -2.35 -8.14
C LYS A 290 -23.61 -0.93 -8.69
N ASN A 291 -22.47 -0.22 -8.65
CA ASN A 291 -22.37 1.17 -9.07
C ASN A 291 -21.00 1.45 -9.70
N ASP A 292 -20.83 2.67 -10.20
CA ASP A 292 -19.64 3.09 -10.95
C ASP A 292 -18.38 3.20 -10.07
N GLU A 293 -18.53 3.54 -8.80
CA GLU A 293 -17.41 3.55 -7.83
C GLU A 293 -16.88 2.13 -7.59
N GLU A 294 -17.77 1.15 -7.39
CA GLU A 294 -17.38 -0.25 -7.23
C GLU A 294 -16.68 -0.80 -8.49
N ARG A 295 -17.17 -0.43 -9.69
CA ARG A 295 -16.51 -0.78 -10.96
C ARG A 295 -15.13 -0.15 -11.09
N ALA A 296 -14.99 1.12 -10.71
CA ALA A 296 -13.72 1.81 -10.70
C ALA A 296 -12.71 1.16 -9.75
N ASN A 297 -13.16 0.68 -8.58
CA ASN A 297 -12.32 -0.06 -7.64
C ASN A 297 -11.77 -1.35 -8.28
N VAL A 298 -12.63 -2.16 -8.90
CA VAL A 298 -12.21 -3.39 -9.59
C VAL A 298 -11.23 -3.10 -10.72
N LEU A 299 -11.56 -2.15 -11.60
CA LEU A 299 -10.70 -1.74 -12.71
C LEU A 299 -9.33 -1.26 -12.21
N GLY A 300 -9.32 -0.51 -11.11
CA GLY A 300 -8.10 0.00 -10.53
C GLY A 300 -7.17 -1.11 -10.05
N LEU A 301 -7.68 -2.14 -9.37
CA LEU A 301 -6.85 -3.27 -8.94
C LEU A 301 -6.30 -4.08 -10.13
N PHE A 302 -7.08 -4.28 -11.20
CA PHE A 302 -6.55 -4.89 -12.43
C PHE A 302 -5.41 -4.05 -13.06
N ALA A 303 -5.53 -2.72 -13.02
CA ALA A 303 -4.53 -1.82 -13.59
C ALA A 303 -3.26 -1.67 -12.72
N LEU A 304 -3.37 -1.78 -11.39
CA LEU A 304 -2.23 -1.64 -10.48
C LEU A 304 -1.14 -2.70 -10.75
N GLY A 305 -1.52 -3.93 -11.09
CA GLY A 305 -0.58 -5.02 -11.39
C GLY A 305 -0.12 -5.11 -12.83
N SER A 306 -0.50 -4.15 -13.68
CA SER A 306 -0.28 -4.21 -15.12
C SER A 306 1.00 -3.48 -15.53
N ASP A 307 1.87 -4.21 -16.22
CA ASP A 307 3.01 -3.73 -16.99
C ASP A 307 2.60 -3.22 -18.38
N ARG A 308 1.34 -3.45 -18.79
CA ARG A 308 0.79 -3.04 -20.09
C ARG A 308 0.34 -1.58 -20.08
N ASN A 309 0.05 -1.04 -21.26
CA ASN A 309 -0.64 0.24 -21.40
C ASN A 309 -2.05 0.18 -20.81
N GLU A 310 -2.28 0.90 -19.72
CA GLU A 310 -3.58 0.95 -19.03
C GLU A 310 -4.35 2.25 -19.30
N LEU A 311 -3.87 3.12 -20.20
CA LEU A 311 -4.57 4.36 -20.55
C LEU A 311 -6.07 4.17 -20.89
N PRO A 312 -6.50 3.11 -21.61
CA PRO A 312 -7.92 2.83 -21.80
C PRO A 312 -8.68 2.57 -20.49
N THR A 313 -8.06 1.84 -19.55
CA THR A 313 -8.63 1.57 -18.23
C THR A 313 -8.68 2.85 -17.38
N LEU A 314 -7.64 3.69 -17.41
CA LEU A 314 -7.64 5.00 -16.73
C LEU A 314 -8.76 5.91 -17.25
N LYS A 315 -8.98 5.94 -18.58
CA LYS A 315 -10.10 6.68 -19.20
C LYS A 315 -11.45 6.18 -18.71
N LEU A 316 -11.62 4.86 -18.58
CA LEU A 316 -12.85 4.26 -18.08
C LEU A 316 -13.05 4.58 -16.59
N ILE A 317 -12.01 4.47 -15.76
CA ILE A 317 -12.06 4.86 -14.34
C ILE A 317 -12.44 6.33 -14.21
N ASN A 318 -11.83 7.24 -14.99
CA ASN A 318 -12.19 8.65 -14.96
C ASN A 318 -13.65 8.91 -15.32
N LYS A 319 -14.20 8.15 -16.28
CA LYS A 319 -15.61 8.28 -16.66
C LYS A 319 -16.55 7.81 -15.53
N LEU A 320 -16.19 6.73 -14.84
CA LEU A 320 -17.00 6.10 -13.80
C LEU A 320 -16.90 6.81 -12.45
N ALA A 321 -15.69 7.13 -12.03
CA ALA A 321 -15.37 7.73 -10.74
C ALA A 321 -14.19 8.72 -10.88
N PRO A 322 -14.41 9.92 -11.45
CA PRO A 322 -13.36 10.92 -11.69
C PRO A 322 -12.68 11.42 -10.41
N SER A 323 -13.30 11.20 -9.25
CA SER A 323 -12.74 11.52 -7.94
C SER A 323 -12.06 10.33 -7.24
N SER A 324 -11.90 9.20 -7.93
CA SER A 324 -11.29 8.01 -7.34
C SER A 324 -9.81 8.26 -7.05
N PRO A 325 -9.34 8.06 -5.81
CA PRO A 325 -7.93 8.29 -5.46
C PRO A 325 -6.95 7.38 -6.23
N ILE A 326 -7.40 6.19 -6.66
CA ILE A 326 -6.56 5.27 -7.44
C ILE A 326 -6.19 5.84 -8.81
N LEU A 327 -6.99 6.77 -9.35
CA LEU A 327 -6.73 7.38 -10.65
C LEU A 327 -5.48 8.27 -10.63
N GLU A 328 -5.24 8.97 -9.51
CA GLU A 328 -4.01 9.75 -9.32
C GLU A 328 -2.79 8.83 -9.35
N VAL A 329 -2.82 7.76 -8.56
CA VAL A 329 -1.73 6.77 -8.45
C VAL A 329 -1.48 6.08 -9.79
N LEU A 330 -2.52 5.62 -10.47
CA LEU A 330 -2.41 4.98 -11.77
C LEU A 330 -1.88 5.93 -12.85
N SER A 331 -2.24 7.21 -12.81
CA SER A 331 -1.74 8.19 -13.79
C SER A 331 -0.26 8.45 -13.61
N ILE A 332 0.21 8.50 -12.36
CA ILE A 332 1.64 8.59 -12.04
C ILE A 332 2.36 7.33 -12.54
N ARG A 333 1.84 6.13 -12.21
CA ARG A 333 2.40 4.85 -12.70
C ARG A 333 2.47 4.78 -14.23
N GLU A 334 1.42 5.21 -14.92
CA GLU A 334 1.38 5.20 -16.39
C GLU A 334 2.43 6.15 -16.98
N LEU A 335 2.59 7.35 -16.41
CA LEU A 335 3.65 8.27 -16.83
C LEU A 335 5.05 7.70 -16.55
N ASN A 336 5.26 7.06 -15.39
CA ASN A 336 6.53 6.42 -15.08
C ASN A 336 6.86 5.24 -16.01
N LYS A 337 5.86 4.45 -16.44
CA LYS A 337 6.03 3.44 -17.51
C LYS A 337 6.47 4.07 -18.83
N LEU A 338 5.88 5.22 -19.18
CA LEU A 338 6.25 5.95 -20.40
C LEU A 338 7.66 6.54 -20.30
N GLU A 339 8.06 7.07 -19.13
CA GLU A 339 9.42 7.54 -18.86
C GLU A 339 10.43 6.41 -18.95
N GLN A 340 10.15 5.26 -18.33
CA GLN A 340 11.02 4.10 -18.44
C GLN A 340 11.25 3.75 -19.91
N ASN A 341 10.19 3.55 -20.69
CA ASN A 341 10.32 3.22 -22.11
C ASN A 341 11.05 4.29 -22.93
N TYR A 342 10.93 5.57 -22.54
CA TYR A 342 11.64 6.67 -23.19
C TYR A 342 13.15 6.66 -22.87
N PHE A 343 13.53 6.38 -21.63
CA PHE A 343 14.93 6.37 -21.18
C PHE A 343 15.63 5.01 -21.35
N THR A 344 14.89 3.92 -21.56
CA THR A 344 15.44 2.62 -21.92
C THR A 344 16.00 2.69 -23.36
N PRO A 345 17.28 2.34 -23.60
CA PRO A 345 17.87 2.39 -24.93
C PRO A 345 17.11 1.49 -25.93
N ASP A 346 16.69 2.04 -27.06
CA ASP A 346 16.34 1.23 -28.23
C ASP A 346 17.60 0.46 -28.68
N ASN A 347 17.51 -0.86 -28.80
CA ASN A 347 18.60 -1.69 -29.31
C ASN A 347 18.88 -1.38 -30.79
N ASP A 348 17.96 -0.72 -31.51
CA ASP A 348 18.16 -0.26 -32.87
C ASP A 348 18.29 1.28 -33.02
N ALA A 349 19.39 1.67 -33.66
CA ALA A 349 19.60 2.91 -34.42
C ALA A 349 19.98 4.26 -33.72
N LYS A 350 21.28 4.56 -33.87
CA LYS A 350 21.94 5.88 -34.08
C LYS A 350 22.48 6.65 -32.87
N LYS A 351 23.79 6.43 -32.67
CA LYS A 351 24.91 7.17 -32.04
C LYS A 351 24.88 8.71 -31.82
N LYS A 352 23.74 9.41 -31.72
CA LYS A 352 23.73 10.90 -31.63
C LYS A 352 22.84 11.53 -30.55
N ASP A 353 22.39 10.77 -29.53
CA ASP A 353 21.68 11.37 -28.39
C ASP A 353 22.60 11.44 -27.15
N PRO A 354 22.89 12.64 -26.58
CA PRO A 354 23.83 12.81 -25.47
C PRO A 354 23.36 12.24 -24.12
N LEU A 355 22.07 11.90 -23.98
CA LEU A 355 21.47 11.47 -22.70
C LEU A 355 21.24 9.95 -22.59
N ARG A 356 22.15 9.13 -23.17
CA ARG A 356 22.03 7.67 -23.04
C ARG A 356 22.41 7.20 -21.63
N ILE A 357 21.42 6.77 -20.86
CA ILE A 357 21.62 5.98 -19.64
C ILE A 357 21.46 4.50 -20.02
N ARG A 358 22.51 3.70 -19.85
CA ARG A 358 22.52 2.27 -20.15
C ARG A 358 21.88 1.50 -18.99
N GLN A 359 20.67 0.99 -19.17
CA GLN A 359 20.15 -0.07 -18.29
C GLN A 359 20.85 -1.40 -18.60
N TYR A 360 21.12 -2.18 -17.56
CA TYR A 360 21.91 -3.42 -17.65
C TYR A 360 21.10 -4.66 -18.07
N TYR A 361 19.77 -4.58 -18.22
CA TYR A 361 18.90 -5.77 -18.23
C TYR A 361 17.91 -5.92 -19.41
N THR A 362 18.16 -5.31 -20.57
CA THR A 362 17.33 -5.54 -21.76
C THR A 362 18.15 -6.02 -22.96
N GLU A 363 18.58 -7.28 -22.92
CA GLU A 363 18.91 -8.01 -24.16
C GLU A 363 17.60 -8.40 -24.86
N GLY A 364 17.31 -7.74 -25.97
CA GLY A 364 16.15 -8.01 -26.81
C GLY A 364 16.12 -7.05 -27.99
N GLU A 365 16.70 -7.47 -29.11
CA GLU A 365 16.65 -6.73 -30.38
C GLU A 365 15.22 -6.77 -30.94
N ASN A 366 14.72 -5.61 -31.42
CA ASN A 366 13.50 -5.47 -32.21
C ASN A 366 12.15 -5.79 -31.56
N ASN A 367 11.86 -5.23 -30.37
CA ASN A 367 10.50 -5.30 -29.83
C ASN A 367 9.63 -4.09 -30.27
N LYS A 368 8.53 -4.33 -31.00
CA LYS A 368 7.54 -3.28 -31.37
C LYS A 368 6.99 -2.52 -30.14
N GLU A 369 7.10 -3.11 -28.95
CA GLU A 369 6.73 -2.52 -27.67
C GLU A 369 7.64 -1.35 -27.25
N LEU A 370 8.93 -1.38 -27.58
CA LEU A 370 9.91 -0.32 -27.23
C LEU A 370 9.62 1.04 -27.89
N ASN A 371 8.90 1.06 -29.02
CA ASN A 371 8.52 2.29 -29.72
C ASN A 371 7.06 2.71 -29.51
N SER A 372 6.30 1.95 -28.70
CA SER A 372 4.89 2.23 -28.41
C SER A 372 4.69 3.56 -27.67
N TRP A 373 5.68 4.00 -26.87
CA TRP A 373 5.64 5.27 -26.14
C TRP A 373 5.41 6.48 -27.06
N LYS A 374 5.90 6.46 -28.31
CA LYS A 374 5.73 7.56 -29.28
C LYS A 374 4.26 7.85 -29.59
N VAL A 375 3.40 6.84 -29.53
CA VAL A 375 1.95 6.98 -29.72
C VAL A 375 1.25 7.22 -28.38
N LEU A 376 1.73 6.57 -27.32
CA LEU A 376 1.10 6.61 -26.00
C LEU A 376 1.32 7.94 -25.26
N VAL A 377 2.49 8.56 -25.38
CA VAL A 377 2.80 9.82 -24.70
C VAL A 377 1.85 10.95 -25.13
N PRO A 378 1.62 11.22 -26.44
CA PRO A 378 0.60 12.19 -26.86
C PRO A 378 -0.80 11.85 -26.37
N ALA A 379 -1.17 10.56 -26.37
CA ALA A 379 -2.49 10.12 -25.93
C ALA A 379 -2.70 10.30 -24.42
N PHE A 380 -1.65 10.06 -23.62
CA PHE A 380 -1.63 10.32 -22.19
C PHE A 380 -1.67 11.82 -21.90
N ALA A 381 -0.87 12.63 -22.62
CA ALA A 381 -0.87 14.08 -22.48
C ALA A 381 -2.27 14.65 -22.71
N ALA A 382 -2.95 14.26 -23.80
CA ALA A 382 -4.32 14.68 -24.08
C ALA A 382 -5.30 14.25 -22.98
N PHE A 383 -5.19 13.01 -22.49
CA PHE A 383 -6.00 12.51 -21.39
C PHE A 383 -5.82 13.34 -20.10
N ALA A 384 -4.57 13.61 -19.71
CA ALA A 384 -4.26 14.39 -18.52
C ALA A 384 -4.70 15.86 -18.67
N GLN A 385 -4.57 16.44 -19.86
CA GLN A 385 -5.12 17.77 -20.17
C GLN A 385 -6.63 17.82 -20.02
N ASP A 386 -7.35 16.82 -20.51
CA ASP A 386 -8.82 16.77 -20.41
C ASP A 386 -9.27 16.59 -18.97
N ILE A 387 -8.63 15.70 -18.21
CA ILE A 387 -8.92 15.49 -16.79
C ILE A 387 -8.66 16.74 -15.98
N SER A 388 -7.55 17.45 -16.19
CA SER A 388 -7.23 18.68 -15.44
C SER A 388 -8.27 19.79 -15.58
N LYS A 389 -9.14 19.73 -16.61
CA LYS A 389 -10.22 20.70 -16.84
C LYS A 389 -11.55 20.27 -16.21
N GLN A 390 -11.73 18.99 -15.88
CA GLN A 390 -12.99 18.47 -15.35
C GLN A 390 -13.26 19.03 -13.95
N LYS A 391 -14.51 19.41 -13.67
CA LYS A 391 -14.89 19.97 -12.36
C LYS A 391 -14.88 18.91 -11.25
N SER A 392 -15.22 17.68 -11.60
CA SER A 392 -15.32 16.52 -10.70
C SER A 392 -13.96 15.93 -10.28
N THR A 393 -12.88 16.32 -10.96
CA THR A 393 -11.54 15.80 -10.72
C THR A 393 -10.87 16.53 -9.55
N PRO A 394 -10.49 15.81 -8.47
CA PRO A 394 -9.62 16.32 -7.43
C PRO A 394 -8.19 16.44 -7.94
N ASN A 395 -7.37 17.26 -7.27
CA ASN A 395 -5.95 17.40 -7.59
C ASN A 395 -5.65 17.69 -9.09
N LYS A 396 -6.41 18.61 -9.70
CA LYS A 396 -6.25 18.99 -11.12
C LYS A 396 -4.82 19.39 -11.49
N GLY A 397 -4.10 19.97 -10.52
CA GLY A 397 -2.69 20.34 -10.62
C GLY A 397 -1.80 19.16 -11.00
N LEU A 398 -1.99 17.98 -10.38
CA LEU A 398 -1.26 16.76 -10.73
C LEU A 398 -1.37 16.45 -12.21
N TYR A 399 -2.60 16.39 -12.74
CA TYR A 399 -2.84 16.07 -14.14
C TYR A 399 -2.33 17.16 -15.08
N ALA A 400 -2.39 18.42 -14.67
CA ALA A 400 -1.85 19.52 -15.47
C ALA A 400 -0.31 19.46 -15.57
N VAL A 401 0.39 19.17 -14.47
CA VAL A 401 1.85 19.00 -14.45
C VAL A 401 2.25 17.71 -15.19
N ALA A 402 1.52 16.61 -15.00
CA ALA A 402 1.75 15.36 -15.72
C ALA A 402 1.58 15.52 -17.25
N ALA A 403 0.56 16.27 -17.68
CA ALA A 403 0.37 16.60 -19.09
C ALA A 403 1.56 17.40 -19.66
N ALA A 404 2.04 18.40 -18.92
CA ALA A 404 3.20 19.19 -19.35
C ALA A 404 4.46 18.32 -19.48
N HIS A 405 4.66 17.42 -18.51
CA HIS A 405 5.78 16.49 -18.50
C HIS A 405 5.71 15.49 -19.66
N ALA A 406 4.54 14.95 -19.96
CA ALA A 406 4.34 14.09 -21.13
C ALA A 406 4.58 14.85 -22.45
N LEU A 407 4.15 16.10 -22.59
CA LEU A 407 4.44 16.92 -23.77
C LEU A 407 5.94 17.19 -23.94
N LEU A 408 6.67 17.38 -22.83
CA LEU A 408 8.12 17.48 -22.82
C LEU A 408 8.77 16.19 -23.37
N ILE A 409 8.35 15.01 -22.90
CA ILE A 409 8.82 13.72 -23.42
C ILE A 409 8.54 13.60 -24.93
N ASN A 410 7.38 14.08 -25.38
CA ASN A 410 7.00 14.12 -26.80
C ASN A 410 7.73 15.20 -27.62
N LYS A 411 8.61 16.00 -27.00
CA LYS A 411 9.31 17.15 -27.61
C LYS A 411 8.38 18.26 -28.13
N ASP A 412 7.14 18.31 -27.65
CA ASP A 412 6.24 19.45 -27.87
C ASP A 412 6.51 20.53 -26.81
N TYR A 413 7.62 21.24 -26.97
CA TYR A 413 8.07 22.24 -26.00
C TYR A 413 7.11 23.42 -25.88
N ALA A 414 6.45 23.82 -26.97
CA ALA A 414 5.46 24.90 -26.94
C ALA A 414 4.19 24.48 -26.17
N GLY A 415 3.70 23.26 -26.42
CA GLY A 415 2.60 22.67 -25.67
C GLY A 415 2.93 22.50 -24.19
N ALA A 416 4.12 21.98 -23.88
CA ALA A 416 4.60 21.81 -22.51
C ALA A 416 4.67 23.14 -21.76
N ARG A 417 5.22 24.21 -22.40
CA ARG A 417 5.27 25.56 -21.81
C ARG A 417 3.87 26.07 -21.47
N LYS A 418 2.96 26.03 -22.44
CA LYS A 418 1.57 26.46 -22.25
C LYS A 418 0.91 25.71 -21.10
N GLN A 419 1.12 24.40 -21.01
CA GLN A 419 0.52 23.57 -19.98
C GLN A 419 1.13 23.85 -18.58
N LEU A 420 2.44 24.10 -18.47
CA LEU A 420 3.06 24.53 -17.21
C LEU A 420 2.53 25.89 -16.74
N ASP A 421 2.34 26.85 -17.66
CA ASP A 421 1.81 28.17 -17.32
C ASP A 421 0.37 28.08 -16.81
N GLU A 422 -0.44 27.18 -17.37
CA GLU A 422 -1.78 26.88 -16.85
C GLU A 422 -1.73 26.15 -15.51
N ALA A 423 -0.86 25.15 -15.35
CA ALA A 423 -0.68 24.43 -14.09
C ALA A 423 -0.29 25.36 -12.93
N LYS A 424 0.54 26.37 -13.19
CA LYS A 424 0.99 27.36 -12.18
C LYS A 424 -0.14 28.25 -11.65
N LYS A 425 -1.25 28.37 -12.39
CA LYS A 425 -2.46 29.10 -11.95
C LYS A 425 -3.36 28.24 -11.06
N MET A 426 -3.08 26.93 -10.95
CA MET A 426 -3.84 26.00 -10.11
C MET A 426 -3.26 25.94 -8.70
N ASN A 427 -4.04 25.38 -7.77
CA ASN A 427 -3.54 25.06 -6.44
C ASN A 427 -2.67 23.79 -6.49
N LEU A 428 -1.36 23.96 -6.33
CA LEU A 428 -0.36 22.87 -6.32
C LEU A 428 0.09 22.62 -4.87
N SER A 429 0.12 21.34 -4.45
CA SER A 429 0.80 20.95 -3.20
C SER A 429 2.30 21.27 -3.27
N SER A 430 3.00 21.25 -2.13
CA SER A 430 4.45 21.50 -2.12
C SER A 430 5.19 20.52 -3.03
N GLN A 431 4.86 19.22 -2.99
CA GLN A 431 5.45 18.21 -3.86
C GLN A 431 5.20 18.51 -5.34
N LEU A 432 3.99 18.95 -5.69
CA LEU A 432 3.67 19.30 -7.08
C LEU A 432 4.32 20.61 -7.54
N GLN A 433 4.62 21.54 -6.62
CA GLN A 433 5.41 22.73 -6.94
C GLN A 433 6.85 22.33 -7.27
N ASP A 434 7.43 21.40 -6.52
CA ASP A 434 8.76 20.86 -6.80
C ASP A 434 8.78 20.12 -8.15
N GLN A 435 7.77 19.29 -8.42
CA GLN A 435 7.63 18.62 -9.73
C GLN A 435 7.40 19.60 -10.89
N TRP A 436 6.62 20.66 -10.67
CA TRP A 436 6.45 21.72 -11.65
C TRP A 436 7.79 22.40 -11.93
N ALA A 437 8.58 22.71 -10.90
CA ALA A 437 9.90 23.33 -11.04
C ALA A 437 10.88 22.41 -11.78
N MET A 438 10.89 21.11 -11.46
CA MET A 438 11.69 20.10 -12.16
C MET A 438 11.31 20.03 -13.64
N THR A 439 10.02 19.91 -13.94
CA THR A 439 9.53 19.85 -15.33
C THR A 439 9.83 21.15 -16.09
N ASN A 440 9.72 22.31 -15.43
CA ASN A 440 10.07 23.60 -16.00
C ASN A 440 11.57 23.72 -16.30
N LEU A 441 12.43 23.25 -15.40
CA LEU A 441 13.88 23.23 -15.61
C LEU A 441 14.24 22.35 -16.81
N LEU A 442 13.72 21.11 -16.85
CA LEU A 442 13.96 20.20 -17.96
C LEU A 442 13.46 20.77 -19.28
N LEU A 443 12.27 21.37 -19.32
CA LEU A 443 11.76 22.05 -20.51
C LEU A 443 12.67 23.20 -20.94
N THR A 444 13.10 24.02 -19.99
CA THR A 444 13.96 25.18 -20.26
C THR A 444 15.27 24.73 -20.90
N ILE A 445 15.92 23.70 -20.36
CA ILE A 445 17.14 23.10 -20.90
C ILE A 445 16.89 22.51 -22.30
N ASN A 446 15.87 21.66 -22.45
CA ASN A 446 15.61 20.94 -23.70
C ASN A 446 15.10 21.84 -24.84
N SER A 447 14.56 23.02 -24.52
CA SER A 447 14.13 24.02 -25.50
C SER A 447 15.27 24.85 -26.09
N GLN A 448 16.47 24.82 -25.49
CA GLN A 448 17.62 25.54 -26.02
C GLN A 448 18.33 24.75 -27.12
N PRO A 449 18.66 25.40 -28.25
CA PRO A 449 19.47 24.76 -29.29
C PRO A 449 20.93 24.57 -28.87
N THR A 450 21.44 25.41 -27.96
CA THR A 450 22.81 25.38 -27.43
C THR A 450 22.83 25.79 -25.96
N ILE A 451 23.59 25.09 -25.14
CA ILE A 451 23.88 25.48 -23.75
C ILE A 451 25.09 26.42 -23.79
N ASP A 452 24.86 27.73 -23.69
CA ASP A 452 25.92 28.73 -23.62
C ASP A 452 26.11 29.23 -22.18
N LYS A 453 27.21 29.95 -21.94
CA LYS A 453 27.55 30.48 -20.61
C LYS A 453 26.44 31.36 -20.02
N LYS A 454 25.74 32.13 -20.86
CA LYS A 454 24.65 33.01 -20.43
C LYS A 454 23.44 32.21 -19.97
N PHE A 455 23.15 31.10 -20.63
CA PHE A 455 22.10 30.17 -20.26
C PHE A 455 22.46 29.38 -19.00
N GLU A 456 23.71 28.94 -18.85
CA GLU A 456 24.20 28.28 -17.62
C GLU A 456 24.02 29.18 -16.39
N GLU A 457 24.37 30.47 -16.50
CA GLU A 457 24.17 31.47 -15.45
C GLU A 457 22.68 31.69 -15.09
N GLN A 458 21.75 31.37 -15.99
CA GLN A 458 20.29 31.47 -15.74
C GLN A 458 19.72 30.25 -15.01
N ILE A 459 20.27 29.05 -15.26
CA ILE A 459 19.79 27.80 -14.65
C ILE A 459 20.52 27.45 -13.34
N PHE A 460 21.73 27.98 -13.13
CA PHE A 460 22.49 27.87 -11.88
C PHE A 460 22.91 29.27 -11.39
N PRO A 461 21.98 30.08 -10.86
CA PRO A 461 22.36 31.35 -10.25
C PRO A 461 23.21 31.07 -9.00
N SER A 462 24.49 31.42 -9.07
CA SER A 462 25.49 31.31 -7.99
C SER A 462 25.11 32.12 -6.75
#